data_AF-A0A2V6B126-F1
#
_entry.id   AF-A0A2V6B126-F1
#
_cell.length_a   1.000
_cell.length_b   1.000
_cell.length_c   1.000
_cell.angle_alpha   90.00
_cell.angle_beta   90.00
_cell.angle_gamma   90.00
#
_symmetry.space_group_name_H-M   'P 1'
#
loop_
_entity.id
_entity.type
_entity.pdbx_description
1 polymer ?
#
loop_
_entity_poly.entity_id
_entity_poly.type
_entity_poly.pdbx_seq_one_letter_code
_entity_poly.pdbx_strand_id
1 'polypeptide(L)'
;MRRISLSVFASALPLIALTIVAQSPPGRNPDVSNKALITKSTPSINTNAFKNQTADAAAGALHKMADDYYAWRNENYPVRSSDAGLHTCDDRLTDYSPAKIAERAQHVRSLLDKVRAMKTDNWPKDARIDWILFRSQLENVDFGNRVLKFERTNPQIYTGECTNAIFSLLKKDYDTPRKRALAATARLKQMPALLKQGVSNLQSPVKLYAQLAIQSARSIDPLLNKSLMALDVDLAPNEHDDLIKARDAALAALHSYADELEKRLPQMVDFSPMGEANYNYYLKHVLLLPLNASEVEMIGRAELARYRALEALLPDPKLADPNPKRAAHVPPDQESFLKAYESREAEMISFLKEHNLVTLPDYLGPFQIRQLPDAFKPTSPGGFMNPPGVYDKDPTGFFFIPTYNPESKNF
;
A
#
# COMPACT_ATOMS: atom_id res chain seq x y z
N MET A 1 59.31 -14.42 -7.90
CA MET A 1 59.96 -15.56 -8.59
C MET A 1 58.89 -16.58 -9.01
N ARG A 2 59.24 -17.58 -9.83
CA ARG A 2 58.31 -18.43 -10.61
C ARG A 2 57.53 -19.48 -9.77
N ARG A 3 56.42 -19.98 -10.36
CA ARG A 3 55.59 -21.13 -9.95
C ARG A 3 56.31 -22.50 -10.11
N ILE A 4 55.57 -23.59 -9.84
CA ILE A 4 55.73 -25.06 -10.15
C ILE A 4 55.99 -25.87 -8.86
N SER A 5 55.39 -27.03 -8.50
CA SER A 5 54.39 -28.01 -9.05
C SER A 5 53.46 -28.46 -7.89
N LEU A 6 52.22 -28.98 -7.99
CA LEU A 6 51.54 -30.03 -8.79
C LEU A 6 51.87 -31.51 -8.47
N SER A 7 50.79 -32.32 -8.39
CA SER A 7 50.68 -33.80 -8.35
C SER A 7 50.72 -34.51 -6.98
N VAL A 8 50.01 -35.63 -6.69
CA VAL A 8 48.95 -36.41 -7.40
C VAL A 8 48.14 -37.33 -6.42
N PHE A 9 46.87 -37.64 -6.75
CA PHE A 9 45.89 -38.69 -6.32
C PHE A 9 46.20 -39.78 -5.26
N ALA A 10 45.14 -40.14 -4.49
CA ALA A 10 44.59 -41.53 -4.42
C ALA A 10 43.12 -41.54 -3.92
N SER A 11 42.35 -42.60 -4.23
CA SER A 11 40.87 -42.67 -4.10
C SER A 11 40.37 -43.87 -3.28
N ALA A 12 39.07 -43.86 -2.95
CA ALA A 12 38.14 -45.00 -2.75
C ALA A 12 37.61 -45.34 -1.32
N LEU A 13 36.27 -45.38 -1.24
CA LEU A 13 35.40 -46.14 -0.32
C LEU A 13 35.34 -47.64 -0.75
N PRO A 14 34.55 -48.58 -0.14
CA PRO A 14 33.65 -48.52 1.04
C PRO A 14 33.83 -49.72 2.04
N LEU A 15 32.96 -49.85 3.06
CA LEU A 15 31.97 -50.96 3.28
C LEU A 15 31.59 -51.17 4.78
N ILE A 16 30.45 -51.84 5.02
CA ILE A 16 29.79 -52.07 6.32
C ILE A 16 29.90 -53.55 6.73
N ALA A 17 30.02 -53.86 8.04
CA ALA A 17 29.62 -55.16 8.61
C ALA A 17 29.28 -55.09 10.11
N LEU A 18 28.25 -55.82 10.56
CA LEU A 18 27.92 -56.09 11.98
C LEU A 18 28.46 -57.46 12.42
N THR A 19 28.68 -57.64 13.73
CA THR A 19 28.68 -58.96 14.43
C THR A 19 28.12 -58.84 15.86
N ILE A 20 27.61 -59.95 16.42
CA ILE A 20 26.92 -60.07 17.73
C ILE A 20 27.39 -61.38 18.44
N VAL A 21 27.06 -61.53 19.74
CA VAL A 21 27.11 -62.76 20.59
C VAL A 21 28.48 -62.98 21.29
N ALA A 22 28.67 -63.41 22.56
CA ALA A 22 27.86 -64.24 23.49
C ALA A 22 27.94 -63.84 25.00
N GLN A 23 27.21 -64.57 25.88
CA GLN A 23 27.11 -64.40 27.35
C GLN A 23 27.88 -65.48 28.18
N SER A 24 27.97 -65.29 29.51
CA SER A 24 28.18 -66.35 30.53
C SER A 24 27.69 -65.89 31.95
N PRO A 25 27.41 -66.79 32.92
CA PRO A 25 26.14 -66.73 33.69
C PRO A 25 26.29 -66.60 35.26
N PRO A 26 25.43 -67.15 36.17
CA PRO A 26 24.74 -66.31 37.18
C PRO A 26 24.96 -66.66 38.68
N GLY A 27 24.43 -65.83 39.60
CA GLY A 27 24.41 -66.03 41.07
C GLY A 27 23.00 -65.98 41.69
N ARG A 28 22.79 -66.65 42.83
CA ARG A 28 21.46 -66.95 43.46
C ARG A 28 20.91 -65.87 44.43
N ASN A 29 19.57 -65.82 44.56
CA ASN A 29 18.77 -65.03 45.54
C ASN A 29 18.72 -65.69 46.95
N PRO A 30 18.27 -64.99 48.02
CA PRO A 30 16.82 -64.79 48.38
C PRO A 30 16.50 -63.33 48.83
N ASP A 31 15.35 -62.70 48.51
CA ASP A 31 13.93 -62.86 48.95
C ASP A 31 13.50 -62.01 50.18
N VAL A 32 12.20 -61.67 50.21
CA VAL A 32 11.30 -61.10 51.26
C VAL A 32 11.38 -59.63 51.76
N SER A 33 10.35 -58.88 51.32
CA SER A 33 9.35 -58.16 52.17
C SER A 33 9.52 -56.67 52.56
N ASN A 34 8.59 -55.86 52.03
CA ASN A 34 7.90 -54.70 52.64
C ASN A 34 8.66 -53.66 53.51
N LYS A 35 8.81 -52.43 52.97
CA LYS A 35 8.14 -51.20 53.46
C LYS A 35 8.53 -49.94 52.67
N ALA A 36 7.53 -49.11 52.33
CA ALA A 36 7.63 -47.69 51.92
C ALA A 36 8.36 -47.43 50.56
N LEU A 37 8.08 -46.38 49.77
CA LEU A 37 7.25 -45.17 49.93
C LEU A 37 6.45 -44.84 48.65
N ILE A 38 5.46 -43.96 48.79
CA ILE A 38 4.70 -43.37 47.69
C ILE A 38 5.52 -42.28 46.98
N THR A 39 5.84 -42.46 45.69
CA THR A 39 6.04 -41.36 44.73
C THR A 39 5.74 -41.82 43.30
N LYS A 40 4.48 -41.69 42.86
CA LYS A 40 4.20 -41.63 41.41
C LYS A 40 4.69 -40.26 40.91
N SER A 41 5.85 -40.24 40.26
CA SER A 41 6.33 -39.04 39.56
C SER A 41 5.40 -38.75 38.38
N THR A 42 4.53 -37.75 38.54
CA THR A 42 3.77 -37.17 37.43
C THR A 42 4.75 -36.71 36.34
N PRO A 43 4.47 -36.95 35.04
CA PRO A 43 5.30 -36.41 33.98
C PRO A 43 5.44 -34.89 34.14
N SER A 44 6.68 -34.38 34.13
CA SER A 44 6.94 -32.96 34.28
C SER A 44 6.34 -32.20 33.09
N ILE A 45 5.28 -31.44 33.36
CA ILE A 45 4.68 -30.49 32.43
C ILE A 45 5.79 -29.55 31.95
N ASN A 46 6.22 -29.69 30.70
CA ASN A 46 7.24 -28.82 30.12
C ASN A 46 6.63 -27.44 29.87
N THR A 47 6.71 -26.58 30.89
CA THR A 47 6.09 -25.25 30.92
C THR A 47 6.53 -24.35 29.76
N ASN A 48 7.69 -24.60 29.15
CA ASN A 48 8.13 -23.86 27.96
C ASN A 48 7.39 -24.31 26.70
N ALA A 49 7.11 -25.61 26.54
CA ALA A 49 6.29 -26.12 25.43
C ALA A 49 4.85 -25.58 25.50
N PHE A 50 4.23 -25.58 26.68
CA PHE A 50 2.89 -25.01 26.88
C PHE A 50 2.83 -23.49 26.67
N LYS A 51 3.87 -22.74 27.09
CA LYS A 51 3.98 -21.31 26.81
C LYS A 51 4.09 -21.01 25.31
N ASN A 52 4.94 -21.75 24.58
CA ASN A 52 5.09 -21.58 23.14
C ASN A 52 3.79 -21.89 22.40
N GLN A 53 3.15 -23.04 22.70
CA GLN A 53 1.86 -23.42 22.10
C GLN A 53 0.75 -22.38 22.35
N THR A 54 0.77 -21.72 23.52
CA THR A 54 -0.17 -20.63 23.84
C THR A 54 0.15 -19.35 23.06
N ALA A 55 1.42 -19.02 22.85
CA ALA A 55 1.85 -17.88 22.04
C ALA A 55 1.52 -18.08 20.56
N ASP A 56 1.76 -19.27 20.01
CA ASP A 56 1.47 -19.63 18.62
C ASP A 56 -0.05 -19.58 18.34
N ALA A 57 -0.88 -20.09 19.27
CA ALA A 57 -2.33 -19.98 19.17
C ALA A 57 -2.82 -18.51 19.22
N ALA A 58 -2.19 -17.67 20.03
CA ALA A 58 -2.53 -16.24 20.12
C ALA A 58 -2.08 -15.44 18.87
N ALA A 59 -0.95 -15.81 18.26
CA ALA A 59 -0.50 -15.28 16.98
C ALA A 59 -1.45 -15.70 15.83
N GLY A 60 -1.83 -16.97 15.77
CA GLY A 60 -2.84 -17.44 14.79
C GLY A 60 -4.20 -16.74 14.95
N ALA A 61 -4.60 -16.40 16.18
CA ALA A 61 -5.79 -15.59 16.43
C ALA A 61 -5.65 -14.15 15.91
N LEU A 62 -4.46 -13.53 15.99
CA LEU A 62 -4.18 -12.24 15.36
C LEU A 62 -4.28 -12.33 13.84
N HIS A 63 -3.64 -13.33 13.22
CA HIS A 63 -3.67 -13.51 11.76
C HIS A 63 -5.10 -13.67 11.26
N LYS A 64 -5.92 -14.50 11.93
CA LYS A 64 -7.36 -14.59 11.62
C LYS A 64 -8.09 -13.25 11.75
N MET A 65 -7.83 -12.46 12.81
CA MET A 65 -8.43 -11.13 12.95
C MET A 65 -8.01 -10.17 11.82
N ALA A 66 -6.79 -10.29 11.31
CA ALA A 66 -6.30 -9.50 10.19
C ALA A 66 -6.96 -9.94 8.87
N ASP A 67 -7.03 -11.24 8.60
CA ASP A 67 -7.69 -11.79 7.40
C ASP A 67 -9.18 -11.44 7.35
N ASP A 68 -9.90 -11.64 8.47
CA ASP A 68 -11.32 -11.27 8.60
C ASP A 68 -11.53 -9.76 8.35
N TYR A 69 -10.62 -8.91 8.86
CA TYR A 69 -10.64 -7.47 8.62
C TYR A 69 -10.32 -7.10 7.17
N TYR A 70 -9.35 -7.74 6.53
CA TYR A 70 -9.00 -7.44 5.14
C TYR A 70 -10.13 -7.85 4.19
N ALA A 71 -10.77 -9.01 4.40
CA ALA A 71 -11.96 -9.41 3.67
C ALA A 71 -13.08 -8.36 3.84
N TRP A 72 -13.46 -8.05 5.09
CA TRP A 72 -14.48 -7.05 5.41
C TRP A 72 -14.17 -5.66 4.82
N ARG A 73 -12.90 -5.21 4.89
CA ARG A 73 -12.44 -3.93 4.36
C ARG A 73 -12.59 -3.89 2.84
N ASN A 74 -12.21 -4.96 2.14
CA ASN A 74 -12.29 -5.01 0.69
C ASN A 74 -13.76 -4.97 0.21
N GLU A 75 -14.68 -5.66 0.91
CA GLU A 75 -16.13 -5.58 0.64
C GLU A 75 -16.74 -4.20 0.94
N ASN A 76 -16.20 -3.49 1.93
CA ASN A 76 -16.69 -2.18 2.39
C ASN A 76 -16.10 -0.98 1.63
N TYR A 77 -14.98 -1.17 0.93
CA TYR A 77 -14.33 -0.16 0.10
C TYR A 77 -14.02 -0.73 -1.30
N PRO A 78 -15.04 -0.97 -2.15
CA PRO A 78 -14.87 -1.72 -3.41
C PRO A 78 -13.88 -1.08 -4.38
N VAL A 79 -13.88 0.24 -4.51
CA VAL A 79 -12.94 0.99 -5.36
C VAL A 79 -11.49 0.77 -4.90
N ARG A 80 -11.25 0.77 -3.59
CA ARG A 80 -9.93 0.45 -2.99
C ARG A 80 -9.55 -1.02 -3.19
N SER A 81 -10.52 -1.93 -3.21
CA SER A 81 -10.30 -3.35 -3.53
C SER A 81 -9.79 -3.52 -4.96
N SER A 82 -10.49 -2.92 -5.94
CA SER A 82 -10.06 -2.90 -7.35
C SER A 82 -8.70 -2.22 -7.52
N ASP A 83 -8.45 -1.11 -6.83
CA ASP A 83 -7.15 -0.43 -6.87
C ASP A 83 -6.00 -1.30 -6.30
N ALA A 84 -6.31 -2.19 -5.36
CA ALA A 84 -5.36 -3.18 -4.83
C ALA A 84 -5.21 -4.45 -5.70
N GLY A 85 -5.91 -4.55 -6.83
CA GLY A 85 -5.92 -5.70 -7.74
C GLY A 85 -7.01 -6.75 -7.46
N LEU A 86 -7.88 -6.53 -6.47
CA LEU A 86 -8.93 -7.48 -6.10
C LEU A 86 -10.28 -7.08 -6.74
N HIS A 87 -10.47 -7.61 -7.94
CA HIS A 87 -11.56 -7.32 -8.87
C HIS A 87 -12.84 -8.13 -8.62
N THR A 88 -13.24 -8.30 -7.35
CA THR A 88 -14.44 -9.05 -6.95
C THR A 88 -15.69 -8.19 -6.79
N CYS A 89 -15.55 -6.86 -6.78
CA CYS A 89 -16.64 -5.89 -6.58
C CYS A 89 -16.46 -4.63 -7.47
N ASP A 90 -15.99 -4.83 -8.70
CA ASP A 90 -15.69 -3.75 -9.65
C ASP A 90 -16.92 -2.92 -10.07
N ASP A 91 -18.13 -3.46 -9.87
CA ASP A 91 -19.41 -2.83 -10.19
C ASP A 91 -19.92 -1.86 -9.11
N ARG A 92 -19.26 -1.80 -7.95
CA ARG A 92 -19.74 -1.08 -6.75
C ARG A 92 -18.88 0.14 -6.39
N LEU A 93 -19.52 1.10 -5.73
CA LEU A 93 -18.87 2.19 -4.97
C LEU A 93 -19.01 1.96 -3.45
N THR A 94 -18.25 2.69 -2.65
CA THR A 94 -18.40 2.74 -1.18
C THR A 94 -19.72 3.40 -0.78
N ASP A 95 -20.50 2.75 0.09
CA ASP A 95 -21.71 3.36 0.69
C ASP A 95 -21.29 4.35 1.79
N TYR A 96 -21.50 5.65 1.55
CA TYR A 96 -21.23 6.72 2.52
C TYR A 96 -22.49 7.17 3.27
N SER A 97 -23.49 6.30 3.44
CA SER A 97 -24.63 6.60 4.30
C SER A 97 -24.17 6.81 5.75
N PRO A 98 -24.81 7.69 6.54
CA PRO A 98 -24.45 7.90 7.93
C PRO A 98 -24.43 6.60 8.76
N ALA A 99 -25.33 5.67 8.45
CA ALA A 99 -25.36 4.33 9.06
C ALA A 99 -24.10 3.52 8.73
N LYS A 100 -23.71 3.42 7.44
CA LYS A 100 -22.50 2.67 7.05
C LYS A 100 -21.19 3.33 7.48
N ILE A 101 -21.11 4.66 7.53
CA ILE A 101 -19.97 5.36 8.13
C ILE A 101 -19.85 5.00 9.62
N ALA A 102 -20.96 5.03 10.37
CA ALA A 102 -20.97 4.66 11.79
C ALA A 102 -20.61 3.18 12.03
N GLU A 103 -21.17 2.27 11.23
CA GLU A 103 -20.88 0.83 11.27
C GLU A 103 -19.39 0.55 11.07
N ARG A 104 -18.78 1.14 10.03
CA ARG A 104 -17.33 0.99 9.76
C ARG A 104 -16.47 1.55 10.90
N ALA A 105 -16.81 2.72 11.42
CA ALA A 105 -16.08 3.32 12.54
C ALA A 105 -16.17 2.45 13.81
N GLN A 106 -17.35 1.91 14.14
CA GLN A 106 -17.55 1.02 15.28
C GLN A 106 -16.82 -0.31 15.12
N HIS A 107 -16.83 -0.90 13.92
CA HIS A 107 -16.13 -2.14 13.62
C HIS A 107 -14.62 -1.99 13.88
N VAL A 108 -14.00 -0.97 13.28
CA VAL A 108 -12.54 -0.71 13.44
C VAL A 108 -12.19 -0.41 14.89
N ARG A 109 -12.97 0.41 15.59
CA ARG A 109 -12.72 0.73 17.01
C ARG A 109 -12.78 -0.54 17.88
N SER A 110 -13.83 -1.35 17.70
CA SER A 110 -14.02 -2.60 18.46
C SER A 110 -12.92 -3.64 18.18
N LEU A 111 -12.38 -3.67 16.97
CA LEU A 111 -11.27 -4.55 16.60
C LEU A 111 -9.93 -4.04 17.15
N LEU A 112 -9.66 -2.74 17.05
CA LEU A 112 -8.46 -2.12 17.60
C LEU A 112 -8.33 -2.33 19.11
N ASP A 113 -9.42 -2.21 19.86
CA ASP A 113 -9.41 -2.42 21.30
C ASP A 113 -9.11 -3.88 21.68
N LYS A 114 -9.56 -4.86 20.88
CA LYS A 114 -9.15 -6.28 21.03
C LYS A 114 -7.66 -6.46 20.76
N VAL A 115 -7.14 -5.90 19.67
CA VAL A 115 -5.72 -6.01 19.28
C VAL A 115 -4.81 -5.37 20.34
N ARG A 116 -5.20 -4.21 20.89
CA ARG A 116 -4.48 -3.54 21.99
C ARG A 116 -4.43 -4.35 23.28
N ALA A 117 -5.45 -5.17 23.56
CA ALA A 117 -5.53 -5.96 24.78
C ALA A 117 -4.62 -7.21 24.76
N MET A 118 -4.13 -7.63 23.59
CA MET A 118 -3.30 -8.83 23.43
C MET A 118 -1.97 -8.72 24.22
N LYS A 119 -1.55 -9.82 24.84
CA LYS A 119 -0.30 -9.91 25.62
C LYS A 119 0.79 -10.55 24.77
N THR A 120 1.61 -9.71 24.14
CA THR A 120 2.58 -10.13 23.11
C THR A 120 4.02 -10.22 23.62
N ASP A 121 4.27 -10.04 24.93
CA ASP A 121 5.63 -9.96 25.49
C ASP A 121 6.45 -11.24 25.25
N ASN A 122 5.78 -12.39 25.31
CA ASN A 122 6.35 -13.73 25.11
C ASN A 122 6.21 -14.26 23.68
N TRP A 123 5.71 -13.45 22.73
CA TRP A 123 5.53 -13.91 21.35
C TRP A 123 6.85 -13.93 20.57
N PRO A 124 6.99 -14.81 19.56
CA PRO A 124 8.09 -14.74 18.59
C PRO A 124 8.23 -13.35 17.95
N LYS A 125 9.46 -12.98 17.60
CA LYS A 125 9.81 -11.65 17.04
C LYS A 125 8.89 -11.26 15.87
N ASP A 126 8.68 -12.16 14.91
CA ASP A 126 7.92 -11.85 13.69
C ASP A 126 6.42 -11.70 14.00
N ALA A 127 5.84 -12.55 14.84
CA ALA A 127 4.45 -12.39 15.33
C ALA A 127 4.24 -11.06 16.11
N ARG A 128 5.26 -10.57 16.82
CA ARG A 128 5.23 -9.23 17.44
C ARG A 128 5.27 -8.11 16.42
N ILE A 129 6.00 -8.27 15.33
CA ILE A 129 6.03 -7.32 14.21
C ILE A 129 4.65 -7.26 13.54
N ASP A 130 4.06 -8.42 13.24
CA ASP A 130 2.70 -8.51 12.68
C ASP A 130 1.67 -7.79 13.56
N TRP A 131 1.74 -8.01 14.89
CA TRP A 131 0.88 -7.31 15.86
C TRP A 131 1.07 -5.79 15.83
N ILE A 132 2.32 -5.31 15.83
CA ILE A 132 2.63 -3.87 15.76
C ILE A 132 2.07 -3.25 14.47
N LEU A 133 2.29 -3.90 13.33
CA LEU A 133 1.87 -3.43 12.01
C LEU A 133 0.35 -3.44 11.87
N PHE A 134 -0.32 -4.54 12.22
CA PHE A 134 -1.78 -4.63 12.15
C PHE A 134 -2.46 -3.62 13.09
N ARG A 135 -1.93 -3.46 14.31
CA ARG A 135 -2.38 -2.41 15.23
C ARG A 135 -2.22 -1.03 14.59
N SER A 136 -1.06 -0.68 14.04
CA SER A 136 -0.81 0.62 13.37
C SER A 136 -1.81 0.89 12.23
N GLN A 137 -2.15 -0.11 11.43
CA GLN A 137 -3.16 0.05 10.36
C GLN A 137 -4.54 0.38 10.92
N LEU A 138 -4.96 -0.27 12.01
CA LEU A 138 -6.23 0.00 12.68
C LEU A 138 -6.21 1.37 13.40
N GLU A 139 -5.09 1.73 14.04
CA GLU A 139 -4.86 3.05 14.65
C GLU A 139 -5.03 4.18 13.61
N ASN A 140 -4.56 3.98 12.38
CA ASN A 140 -4.70 4.96 11.29
C ASN A 140 -6.17 5.23 10.95
N VAL A 141 -6.95 4.18 10.70
CA VAL A 141 -8.37 4.30 10.32
C VAL A 141 -9.19 4.87 11.49
N ASP A 142 -8.93 4.41 12.71
CA ASP A 142 -9.57 4.92 13.93
C ASP A 142 -9.20 6.39 14.24
N PHE A 143 -7.95 6.81 13.98
CA PHE A 143 -7.54 8.22 14.05
C PHE A 143 -8.28 9.07 13.01
N GLY A 144 -8.37 8.59 11.77
CA GLY A 144 -9.17 9.22 10.71
C GLY A 144 -10.62 9.45 11.15
N ASN A 145 -11.28 8.41 11.68
CA ASN A 145 -12.68 8.46 12.11
C ASN A 145 -12.94 9.43 13.28
N ARG A 146 -12.00 9.58 14.22
CA ARG A 146 -12.20 10.37 15.45
C ARG A 146 -11.65 11.80 15.39
N VAL A 147 -10.51 11.99 14.72
CA VAL A 147 -9.78 13.26 14.71
C VAL A 147 -10.05 14.02 13.42
N LEU A 148 -9.87 13.37 12.27
CA LEU A 148 -9.95 14.03 10.95
C LEU A 148 -11.38 14.14 10.43
N LYS A 149 -12.21 13.11 10.66
CA LYS A 149 -13.65 13.02 10.31
C LYS A 149 -13.92 13.36 8.84
N PHE A 150 -13.10 12.86 7.93
CA PHE A 150 -13.05 13.34 6.54
C PHE A 150 -14.36 13.22 5.77
N GLU A 151 -15.22 12.24 6.05
CA GLU A 151 -16.58 12.17 5.44
C GLU A 151 -17.46 13.39 5.80
N ARG A 152 -17.16 14.09 6.89
CA ARG A 152 -17.86 15.31 7.31
C ARG A 152 -17.10 16.59 6.94
N THR A 153 -15.77 16.55 6.99
CA THR A 153 -14.91 17.74 6.92
C THR A 153 -14.24 17.93 5.56
N ASN A 154 -14.05 16.87 4.77
CA ASN A 154 -13.26 16.85 3.54
C ASN A 154 -14.09 16.35 2.35
N PRO A 155 -14.69 17.26 1.55
CA PRO A 155 -15.45 16.88 0.36
C PRO A 155 -14.66 16.13 -0.72
N GLN A 156 -13.32 16.11 -0.67
CA GLN A 156 -12.51 15.33 -1.63
C GLN A 156 -12.68 13.82 -1.47
N ILE A 157 -13.23 13.32 -0.35
CA ILE A 157 -13.56 11.89 -0.21
C ILE A 157 -14.51 11.44 -1.33
N TYR A 158 -15.47 12.29 -1.69
CA TYR A 158 -16.50 11.98 -2.68
C TYR A 158 -16.00 12.10 -4.11
N THR A 159 -15.22 13.14 -4.43
CA THR A 159 -14.61 13.29 -5.76
C THR A 159 -13.49 12.28 -5.99
N GLY A 160 -12.74 11.94 -4.93
CA GLY A 160 -11.70 10.91 -4.93
C GLY A 160 -12.26 9.51 -5.18
N GLU A 161 -13.39 9.14 -4.55
CA GLU A 161 -14.09 7.88 -4.85
C GLU A 161 -14.49 7.83 -6.34
N CYS A 162 -15.12 8.89 -6.88
CA CYS A 162 -15.51 8.98 -8.29
C CYS A 162 -14.32 8.88 -9.26
N THR A 163 -13.19 9.52 -8.94
CA THR A 163 -11.98 9.51 -9.77
C THR A 163 -11.35 8.11 -9.78
N ASN A 164 -11.13 7.55 -8.58
CA ASN A 164 -10.49 6.24 -8.41
C ASN A 164 -11.39 5.08 -8.91
N ALA A 165 -12.72 5.26 -8.88
CA ALA A 165 -13.68 4.31 -9.42
C ALA A 165 -13.45 3.98 -10.90
N ILE A 166 -12.91 4.92 -11.68
CA ILE A 166 -12.56 4.75 -13.10
C ILE A 166 -11.07 4.45 -13.26
N PHE A 167 -10.19 5.17 -12.56
CA PHE A 167 -8.74 4.97 -12.65
C PHE A 167 -8.32 3.52 -12.31
N SER A 168 -8.92 2.91 -11.29
CA SER A 168 -8.64 1.52 -10.89
C SER A 168 -9.02 0.47 -11.94
N LEU A 169 -9.94 0.78 -12.86
CA LEU A 169 -10.34 -0.11 -13.97
C LEU A 169 -9.45 0.07 -15.21
N LEU A 170 -8.87 1.27 -15.37
CA LEU A 170 -8.01 1.61 -16.50
C LEU A 170 -6.55 1.19 -16.31
N LYS A 171 -6.04 1.16 -15.07
CA LYS A 171 -4.59 1.16 -14.81
C LYS A 171 -3.85 -0.14 -15.16
N LYS A 172 -4.58 -1.24 -15.39
CA LYS A 172 -4.02 -2.55 -15.73
C LYS A 172 -5.05 -3.37 -16.52
N ASP A 173 -4.59 -4.19 -17.46
CA ASP A 173 -5.44 -5.04 -18.29
C ASP A 173 -5.68 -6.40 -17.62
N TYR A 174 -6.38 -6.39 -16.48
CA TYR A 174 -6.68 -7.60 -15.69
C TYR A 174 -7.86 -8.42 -16.23
N ASP A 175 -8.67 -7.84 -17.12
CA ASP A 175 -9.83 -8.48 -17.77
C ASP A 175 -10.11 -7.80 -19.14
N THR A 176 -11.01 -8.39 -19.91
CA THR A 176 -11.51 -7.87 -21.19
C THR A 176 -11.98 -6.41 -21.09
N PRO A 177 -11.74 -5.56 -22.13
CA PRO A 177 -12.23 -4.18 -22.14
C PRO A 177 -13.72 -4.08 -21.86
N ARG A 178 -14.54 -4.89 -22.55
CA ARG A 178 -15.99 -4.97 -22.35
C ARG A 178 -16.40 -5.22 -20.88
N LYS A 179 -15.78 -6.17 -20.17
CA LYS A 179 -16.16 -6.42 -18.76
C LYS A 179 -15.77 -5.25 -17.85
N ARG A 180 -14.64 -4.60 -18.11
CA ARG A 180 -14.21 -3.39 -17.39
C ARG A 180 -15.10 -2.18 -17.70
N ALA A 181 -15.56 -2.03 -18.94
CA ALA A 181 -16.55 -1.02 -19.33
C ALA A 181 -17.90 -1.23 -18.64
N LEU A 182 -18.42 -2.47 -18.57
CA LEU A 182 -19.68 -2.75 -17.85
C LEU A 182 -19.56 -2.41 -16.35
N ALA A 183 -18.43 -2.71 -15.72
CA ALA A 183 -18.14 -2.31 -14.35
C ALA A 183 -18.05 -0.78 -14.19
N ALA A 184 -17.39 -0.09 -15.12
CA ALA A 184 -17.33 1.37 -15.15
C ALA A 184 -18.73 1.98 -15.29
N THR A 185 -19.58 1.48 -16.20
CA THR A 185 -20.98 1.89 -16.36
C THR A 185 -21.78 1.72 -15.08
N ALA A 186 -21.63 0.59 -14.38
CA ALA A 186 -22.29 0.35 -13.09
C ALA A 186 -21.86 1.37 -12.02
N ARG A 187 -20.56 1.69 -11.94
CA ARG A 187 -20.01 2.71 -11.03
C ARG A 187 -20.48 4.13 -11.39
N LEU A 188 -20.45 4.51 -12.66
CA LEU A 188 -20.91 5.82 -13.15
C LEU A 188 -22.37 6.08 -12.78
N LYS A 189 -23.24 5.06 -12.91
CA LYS A 189 -24.66 5.13 -12.48
C LYS A 189 -24.85 5.40 -10.99
N GLN A 190 -23.89 5.03 -10.13
CA GLN A 190 -23.94 5.28 -8.69
C GLN A 190 -23.41 6.67 -8.29
N MET A 191 -22.55 7.31 -9.11
CA MET A 191 -21.91 8.58 -8.76
C MET A 191 -22.90 9.72 -8.42
N PRO A 192 -24.03 9.94 -9.13
CA PRO A 192 -24.98 11.00 -8.78
C PRO A 192 -25.59 10.85 -7.38
N ALA A 193 -25.87 9.60 -6.96
CA ALA A 193 -26.39 9.33 -5.63
C ALA A 193 -25.31 9.52 -4.54
N LEU A 194 -24.09 9.05 -4.81
CA LEU A 194 -22.94 9.20 -3.92
C LEU A 194 -22.58 10.68 -3.68
N LEU A 195 -22.59 11.51 -4.72
CA LEU A 195 -22.26 12.94 -4.61
C LEU A 195 -23.33 13.70 -3.81
N LYS A 196 -24.62 13.40 -4.04
CA LYS A 196 -25.74 13.95 -3.25
C LYS A 196 -25.66 13.54 -1.78
N GLN A 197 -25.30 12.29 -1.51
CA GLN A 197 -25.02 11.79 -0.17
C GLN A 197 -23.82 12.54 0.46
N GLY A 198 -22.77 12.77 -0.32
CA GLY A 198 -21.61 13.56 0.07
C GLY A 198 -21.97 14.97 0.55
N VAL A 199 -22.73 15.75 -0.25
CA VAL A 199 -23.22 17.09 0.15
C VAL A 199 -23.94 17.05 1.50
N SER A 200 -24.73 16.00 1.72
CA SER A 200 -25.58 15.79 2.91
C SER A 200 -24.79 15.39 4.16
N ASN A 201 -23.63 14.76 3.99
CA ASN A 201 -22.75 14.35 5.09
C ASN A 201 -21.87 15.49 5.63
N LEU A 202 -21.64 16.54 4.83
CA LEU A 202 -20.73 17.63 5.19
C LEU A 202 -21.21 18.44 6.40
N GLN A 203 -20.45 18.40 7.49
CA GLN A 203 -20.67 19.13 8.74
C GLN A 203 -19.40 19.91 9.08
N SER A 204 -19.50 21.24 9.10
CA SER A 204 -18.34 22.15 9.20
C SER A 204 -17.20 21.77 8.22
N PRO A 205 -17.47 21.67 6.91
CA PRO A 205 -16.45 21.33 5.92
C PRO A 205 -15.33 22.38 5.89
N VAL A 206 -14.11 21.92 5.65
CA VAL A 206 -12.90 22.76 5.62
C VAL A 206 -12.77 23.38 4.23
N LYS A 207 -12.65 24.71 4.19
CA LYS A 207 -12.60 25.53 2.99
C LYS A 207 -11.48 25.13 2.01
N LEU A 208 -10.28 24.87 2.53
CA LEU A 208 -9.14 24.38 1.73
C LEU A 208 -9.45 23.05 1.04
N TYR A 209 -10.08 22.11 1.76
CA TYR A 209 -10.45 20.81 1.19
C TYR A 209 -11.58 20.95 0.16
N ALA A 210 -12.52 21.88 0.36
CA ALA A 210 -13.54 22.20 -0.62
C ALA A 210 -12.97 22.84 -1.89
N GLN A 211 -11.99 23.76 -1.78
CA GLN A 211 -11.30 24.33 -2.96
C GLN A 211 -10.64 23.24 -3.81
N LEU A 212 -9.97 22.27 -3.18
CA LEU A 212 -9.36 21.13 -3.88
C LEU A 212 -10.41 20.17 -4.47
N ALA A 213 -11.52 19.91 -3.76
CA ALA A 213 -12.62 19.10 -4.27
C ALA A 213 -13.31 19.75 -5.48
N ILE A 214 -13.51 21.08 -5.45
CA ILE A 214 -14.02 21.87 -6.57
C ILE A 214 -13.08 21.75 -7.77
N GLN A 215 -11.77 21.99 -7.59
CA GLN A 215 -10.78 21.84 -8.66
C GLN A 215 -10.80 20.43 -9.26
N SER A 216 -10.76 19.40 -8.42
CA SER A 216 -10.85 17.99 -8.82
C SER A 216 -12.11 17.68 -9.64
N ALA A 217 -13.28 18.14 -9.19
CA ALA A 217 -14.56 17.92 -9.89
C ALA A 217 -14.69 18.74 -11.18
N ARG A 218 -14.10 19.94 -11.26
CA ARG A 218 -14.06 20.77 -12.49
C ARG A 218 -13.03 20.30 -13.51
N SER A 219 -12.02 19.54 -13.10
CA SER A 219 -10.97 18.99 -13.97
C SER A 219 -11.19 17.51 -14.33
N ILE A 220 -12.36 16.94 -14.03
CA ILE A 220 -12.64 15.51 -14.24
C ILE A 220 -13.00 15.15 -15.69
N ASP A 221 -13.45 16.12 -16.49
CA ASP A 221 -13.93 15.94 -17.86
C ASP A 221 -13.01 15.09 -18.74
N PRO A 222 -11.68 15.28 -18.75
CA PRO A 222 -10.82 14.46 -19.58
C PRO A 222 -10.76 12.99 -19.16
N LEU A 223 -10.90 12.68 -17.86
CA LEU A 223 -10.96 11.29 -17.37
C LEU A 223 -12.16 10.56 -17.97
N LEU A 224 -13.33 11.22 -17.93
CA LEU A 224 -14.59 10.60 -18.33
C LEU A 224 -14.83 10.68 -19.85
N ASN A 225 -14.44 11.78 -20.51
CA ASN A 225 -14.65 11.97 -21.95
C ASN A 225 -13.55 11.37 -22.84
N LYS A 226 -12.36 11.08 -22.29
CA LYS A 226 -11.23 10.51 -23.07
C LYS A 226 -10.74 9.19 -22.49
N SER A 227 -10.32 9.19 -21.23
CA SER A 227 -9.65 8.04 -20.62
C SER A 227 -10.54 6.81 -20.51
N LEU A 228 -11.78 7.01 -20.03
CA LEU A 228 -12.81 5.98 -19.93
C LEU A 228 -13.09 5.29 -21.27
N MET A 229 -12.98 6.01 -22.39
CA MET A 229 -13.26 5.48 -23.73
C MET A 229 -12.20 4.46 -24.19
N ALA A 230 -11.09 4.29 -23.48
CA ALA A 230 -10.18 3.17 -23.69
C ALA A 230 -10.79 1.80 -23.30
N LEU A 231 -11.90 1.78 -22.55
CA LEU A 231 -12.67 0.57 -22.24
C LEU A 231 -13.78 0.31 -23.27
N ASP A 232 -14.13 1.30 -24.09
CA ASP A 232 -15.20 1.26 -25.11
C ASP A 232 -14.72 0.50 -26.37
N VAL A 233 -14.42 -0.78 -26.16
CA VAL A 233 -13.90 -1.71 -27.17
C VAL A 233 -14.76 -2.98 -27.10
N ASP A 234 -15.23 -3.42 -28.28
CA ASP A 234 -16.13 -4.57 -28.46
C ASP A 234 -17.46 -4.49 -27.67
N LEU A 235 -17.93 -3.28 -27.33
CA LEU A 235 -19.26 -3.07 -26.77
C LEU A 235 -20.35 -3.26 -27.83
N ALA A 236 -21.45 -3.91 -27.44
CA ALA A 236 -22.67 -3.87 -28.24
C ALA A 236 -23.25 -2.44 -28.25
N PRO A 237 -23.97 -1.99 -29.29
CA PRO A 237 -24.48 -0.60 -29.37
C PRO A 237 -25.26 -0.15 -28.14
N ASN A 238 -26.07 -1.04 -27.55
CA ASN A 238 -26.82 -0.76 -26.33
C ASN A 238 -25.94 -0.66 -25.05
N GLU A 239 -24.77 -1.30 -25.03
CA GLU A 239 -23.80 -1.20 -23.93
C GLU A 239 -22.97 0.08 -24.05
N HIS A 240 -22.61 0.46 -25.28
CA HIS A 240 -22.00 1.75 -25.61
C HIS A 240 -22.93 2.91 -25.21
N ASP A 241 -24.17 2.93 -25.68
CA ASP A 241 -25.15 3.97 -25.36
C ASP A 241 -25.38 4.11 -23.85
N ASP A 242 -25.36 3.00 -23.12
CA ASP A 242 -25.53 2.97 -21.66
C ASP A 242 -24.29 3.48 -20.91
N LEU A 243 -23.07 3.17 -21.39
CA LEU A 243 -21.81 3.75 -20.91
C LEU A 243 -21.78 5.27 -21.11
N ILE A 244 -22.10 5.75 -22.32
CA ILE A 244 -22.17 7.17 -22.68
C ILE A 244 -23.18 7.91 -21.80
N LYS A 245 -24.40 7.36 -21.66
CA LYS A 245 -25.44 7.94 -20.81
C LYS A 245 -25.05 7.99 -19.33
N ALA A 246 -24.39 6.94 -18.82
CA ALA A 246 -23.91 6.91 -17.44
C ALA A 246 -22.77 7.90 -17.20
N ARG A 247 -21.84 8.02 -18.15
CA ARG A 247 -20.75 9.02 -18.15
C ARG A 247 -21.31 10.44 -18.07
N ASP A 248 -22.26 10.78 -18.93
CA ASP A 248 -22.80 12.15 -19.02
C ASP A 248 -23.58 12.52 -17.74
N ALA A 249 -24.32 11.57 -17.17
CA ALA A 249 -24.97 11.75 -15.87
C ALA A 249 -23.97 11.93 -14.72
N ALA A 250 -22.84 11.19 -14.73
CA ALA A 250 -21.79 11.34 -13.73
C ALA A 250 -21.06 12.68 -13.85
N LEU A 251 -20.74 13.14 -15.07
CA LEU A 251 -20.16 14.46 -15.35
C LEU A 251 -21.05 15.59 -14.82
N ALA A 252 -22.34 15.58 -15.18
CA ALA A 252 -23.30 16.57 -14.71
C ALA A 252 -23.42 16.59 -13.18
N ALA A 253 -23.36 15.42 -12.54
CA ALA A 253 -23.37 15.33 -11.08
C ALA A 253 -22.09 15.86 -10.42
N LEU A 254 -20.91 15.61 -11.02
CA LEU A 254 -19.62 16.14 -10.54
C LEU A 254 -19.55 17.67 -10.67
N HIS A 255 -20.01 18.23 -11.79
CA HIS A 255 -20.12 19.69 -11.95
C HIS A 255 -21.14 20.29 -10.99
N SER A 256 -22.31 19.67 -10.81
CA SER A 256 -23.32 20.11 -9.84
C SER A 256 -22.79 20.05 -8.39
N TYR A 257 -21.95 19.07 -8.08
CA TYR A 257 -21.27 18.96 -6.78
C TYR A 257 -20.28 20.11 -6.58
N ALA A 258 -19.51 20.47 -7.61
CA ALA A 258 -18.64 21.66 -7.58
C ALA A 258 -19.45 22.95 -7.39
N ASP A 259 -20.55 23.16 -8.13
CA ASP A 259 -21.45 24.32 -7.98
C ASP A 259 -21.97 24.46 -6.53
N GLU A 260 -22.33 23.34 -5.91
CA GLU A 260 -22.85 23.32 -4.53
C GLU A 260 -21.77 23.61 -3.49
N LEU A 261 -20.55 23.09 -3.68
CA LEU A 261 -19.41 23.44 -2.83
C LEU A 261 -19.02 24.91 -2.99
N GLU A 262 -19.01 25.45 -4.20
CA GLU A 262 -18.71 26.86 -4.48
C GLU A 262 -19.70 27.81 -3.79
N LYS A 263 -21.00 27.52 -3.86
CA LYS A 263 -22.05 28.29 -3.13
C LYS A 263 -21.85 28.25 -1.62
N ARG A 264 -21.48 27.10 -1.06
CA ARG A 264 -21.25 26.91 0.38
C ARG A 264 -19.90 27.44 0.85
N LEU A 265 -18.94 27.67 -0.06
CA LEU A 265 -17.54 27.99 0.25
C LEU A 265 -17.33 29.19 1.20
N PRO A 266 -18.11 30.30 1.11
CA PRO A 266 -17.98 31.43 2.03
C PRO A 266 -18.35 31.11 3.49
N GLN A 267 -19.09 30.03 3.73
CA GLN A 267 -19.55 29.60 5.06
C GLN A 267 -18.69 28.47 5.65
N MET A 268 -17.68 27.99 4.92
CA MET A 268 -16.82 26.89 5.33
C MET A 268 -15.74 27.34 6.31
N VAL A 269 -15.33 26.44 7.20
CA VAL A 269 -14.30 26.75 8.21
C VAL A 269 -12.91 26.75 7.58
N ASP A 270 -12.04 27.65 8.02
CA ASP A 270 -10.64 27.63 7.58
C ASP A 270 -9.91 26.38 8.13
N PHE A 271 -8.81 26.01 7.46
CA PHE A 271 -8.01 24.86 7.89
C PHE A 271 -7.37 25.12 9.26
N SER A 272 -7.42 24.11 10.13
CA SER A 272 -6.75 24.12 11.43
C SER A 272 -5.84 22.89 11.56
N PRO A 273 -4.58 23.03 12.00
CA PRO A 273 -3.71 21.89 12.29
C PRO A 273 -4.32 20.96 13.34
N MET A 274 -4.03 19.65 13.25
CA MET A 274 -4.55 18.65 14.20
C MET A 274 -4.12 18.84 15.67
N GLY A 275 -3.15 19.72 15.93
CA GLY A 275 -2.55 19.96 17.24
C GLY A 275 -1.47 18.94 17.59
N GLU A 276 -0.50 19.38 18.41
CA GLU A 276 0.71 18.60 18.70
C GLU A 276 0.41 17.23 19.33
N ALA A 277 -0.54 17.14 20.26
CA ALA A 277 -0.92 15.88 20.89
C ALA A 277 -1.42 14.83 19.89
N ASN A 278 -2.23 15.23 18.90
CA ASN A 278 -2.69 14.33 17.83
C ASN A 278 -1.57 13.99 16.85
N TYR A 279 -0.67 14.94 16.57
CA TYR A 279 0.48 14.69 15.70
C TYR A 279 1.49 13.73 16.35
N ASN A 280 1.81 13.91 17.63
CA ASN A 280 2.62 12.98 18.45
C ASN A 280 1.98 11.59 18.52
N TYR A 281 0.65 11.51 18.65
CA TYR A 281 -0.08 10.24 18.56
C TYR A 281 0.11 9.60 17.18
N TYR A 282 -0.06 10.36 16.10
CA TYR A 282 0.05 9.87 14.72
C TYR A 282 1.47 9.37 14.41
N LEU A 283 2.51 10.14 14.75
CA LEU A 283 3.92 9.75 14.64
C LEU A 283 4.17 8.40 15.33
N LYS A 284 3.76 8.25 16.59
CA LYS A 284 4.05 7.07 17.43
C LYS A 284 3.19 5.84 17.12
N HIS A 285 1.88 6.01 16.93
CA HIS A 285 0.93 4.90 16.85
C HIS A 285 0.56 4.52 15.42
N VAL A 286 0.60 5.47 14.49
CA VAL A 286 0.31 5.22 13.07
C VAL A 286 1.61 5.01 12.30
N LEU A 287 2.53 5.97 12.33
CA LEU A 287 3.80 5.91 11.58
C LEU A 287 4.89 5.09 12.26
N LEU A 288 4.65 4.64 13.51
CA LEU A 288 5.58 3.84 14.32
C LEU A 288 6.96 4.49 14.54
N LEU A 289 7.03 5.82 14.44
CA LEU A 289 8.25 6.59 14.64
C LEU A 289 8.54 6.73 16.15
N PRO A 290 9.81 6.57 16.58
CA PRO A 290 10.22 6.80 17.96
C PRO A 290 10.42 8.29 18.28
N LEU A 291 9.82 9.19 17.48
CA LEU A 291 10.05 10.64 17.51
C LEU A 291 8.75 11.41 17.75
N ASN A 292 8.84 12.53 18.46
CA ASN A 292 7.77 13.50 18.63
C ASN A 292 7.90 14.69 17.64
N ALA A 293 6.91 15.58 17.63
CA ALA A 293 6.82 16.74 16.75
C ALA A 293 8.06 17.66 16.81
N SER A 294 8.56 17.94 18.01
CA SER A 294 9.73 18.81 18.23
C SER A 294 11.02 18.14 17.76
N GLU A 295 11.16 16.83 17.95
CA GLU A 295 12.30 16.06 17.44
C GLU A 295 12.31 16.01 15.91
N VAL A 296 11.14 15.81 15.28
CA VAL A 296 10.99 15.88 13.81
C VAL A 296 11.32 17.28 13.28
N GLU A 297 10.84 18.35 13.94
CA GLU A 297 11.17 19.72 13.58
C GLU A 297 12.68 20.00 13.69
N MET A 298 13.30 19.61 14.80
CA MET A 298 14.73 19.76 15.06
C MET A 298 15.58 19.09 13.97
N ILE A 299 15.27 17.83 13.64
CA ILE A 299 15.95 17.09 12.56
C ILE A 299 15.75 17.79 11.22
N GLY A 300 14.52 18.21 10.90
CA GLY A 300 14.22 18.95 9.67
C GLY A 300 14.99 20.26 9.54
N ARG A 301 15.17 21.01 10.63
CA ARG A 301 15.98 22.24 10.66
C ARG A 301 17.47 21.96 10.49
N ALA A 302 18.00 20.92 11.15
CA ALA A 302 19.40 20.51 11.01
C ALA A 302 19.71 20.07 9.58
N GLU A 303 18.85 19.25 8.98
CA GLU A 303 19.02 18.77 7.60
C GLU A 303 18.87 19.90 6.58
N LEU A 304 17.91 20.83 6.75
CA LEU A 304 17.80 22.02 5.90
C LEU A 304 19.07 22.89 5.93
N ALA A 305 19.67 23.07 7.11
CA ALA A 305 20.94 23.77 7.24
C ALA A 305 22.09 23.01 6.56
N ARG A 306 22.14 21.67 6.73
CA ARG A 306 23.14 20.79 6.10
C ARG A 306 23.06 20.84 4.57
N TYR A 307 21.86 20.76 3.98
CA TYR A 307 21.69 20.82 2.53
C TYR A 307 22.06 22.19 1.95
N ARG A 308 21.69 23.29 2.60
CA ARG A 308 22.12 24.65 2.20
C ARG A 308 23.64 24.83 2.28
N ALA A 309 24.29 24.24 3.28
CA ALA A 309 25.75 24.25 3.38
C ALA A 309 26.41 23.44 2.26
N LEU A 310 25.85 22.28 1.90
CA LEU A 310 26.33 21.49 0.76
C LEU A 310 26.14 22.21 -0.59
N GLU A 311 25.01 22.89 -0.78
CA GLU A 311 24.74 23.74 -1.95
C GLU A 311 25.78 24.87 -2.09
N ALA A 312 26.12 25.53 -0.97
CA ALA A 312 27.16 26.55 -0.92
C ALA A 312 28.60 26.02 -1.13
N LEU A 313 28.80 24.70 -1.05
CA LEU A 313 30.08 24.02 -1.29
C LEU A 313 30.19 23.37 -2.68
N LEU A 314 29.21 23.59 -3.57
CA LEU A 314 29.26 23.06 -4.94
C LEU A 314 30.45 23.65 -5.71
N PRO A 315 31.23 22.83 -6.44
CA PRO A 315 32.39 23.31 -7.20
C PRO A 315 32.00 24.21 -8.39
N ASP A 316 30.75 24.08 -8.87
CA ASP A 316 30.08 25.05 -9.74
C ASP A 316 28.68 25.34 -9.17
N PRO A 317 28.41 26.56 -8.68
CA PRO A 317 27.08 26.95 -8.18
C PRO A 317 25.94 26.76 -9.20
N LYS A 318 26.22 26.71 -10.51
CA LYS A 318 25.20 26.42 -11.54
C LYS A 318 24.63 25.01 -11.44
N LEU A 319 25.27 24.10 -10.71
CA LEU A 319 24.72 22.77 -10.42
C LEU A 319 23.46 22.83 -9.52
N ALA A 320 23.24 23.94 -8.81
CA ALA A 320 22.02 24.22 -8.06
C ALA A 320 20.97 25.04 -8.85
N ASP A 321 21.30 25.55 -10.04
CA ASP A 321 20.33 26.30 -10.87
C ASP A 321 19.15 25.37 -11.25
N PRO A 322 17.89 25.70 -10.92
CA PRO A 322 16.73 24.91 -11.33
C PRO A 322 16.37 25.07 -12.81
N ASN A 323 17.05 25.95 -13.57
CA ASN A 323 16.80 26.16 -15.00
C ASN A 323 17.12 24.91 -15.84
N PRO A 324 16.12 24.28 -16.49
CA PRO A 324 16.33 23.02 -17.20
C PRO A 324 17.18 23.16 -18.47
N LYS A 325 17.37 24.39 -18.98
CA LYS A 325 18.31 24.67 -20.08
C LYS A 325 19.77 24.37 -19.75
N ARG A 326 20.09 24.04 -18.49
CA ARG A 326 21.42 23.57 -18.06
C ARG A 326 21.72 22.11 -18.45
N ALA A 327 20.70 21.33 -18.84
CA ALA A 327 20.88 19.92 -19.19
C ALA A 327 21.79 19.79 -20.43
N ALA A 328 23.02 19.31 -20.23
CA ALA A 328 24.01 19.17 -21.30
C ALA A 328 23.57 18.21 -22.41
N HIS A 329 22.66 17.28 -22.10
CA HIS A 329 22.05 16.34 -23.04
C HIS A 329 20.53 16.36 -22.82
N VAL A 330 19.81 16.92 -23.78
CA VAL A 330 18.35 16.91 -23.84
C VAL A 330 17.96 15.83 -24.85
N PRO A 331 17.20 14.77 -24.48
CA PRO A 331 16.81 13.72 -25.43
C PRO A 331 16.06 14.30 -26.64
N PRO A 332 16.32 13.80 -27.87
CA PRO A 332 15.70 14.37 -29.07
C PRO A 332 14.19 14.09 -29.17
N ASP A 333 13.72 12.98 -28.58
CA ASP A 333 12.36 12.48 -28.71
C ASP A 333 11.92 11.64 -27.50
N GLN A 334 10.63 11.26 -27.50
CA GLN A 334 10.00 10.43 -26.47
C GLN A 334 10.67 9.07 -26.28
N GLU A 335 11.13 8.43 -27.37
CA GLU A 335 11.73 7.10 -27.32
C GLU A 335 13.11 7.14 -26.65
N SER A 336 13.91 8.13 -27.03
CA SER A 336 15.21 8.44 -26.42
C SER A 336 15.07 8.84 -24.95
N PHE A 337 14.00 9.57 -24.59
CA PHE A 337 13.69 9.90 -23.20
C PHE A 337 13.38 8.64 -22.37
N LEU A 338 12.56 7.71 -22.87
CA LEU A 338 12.28 6.44 -22.20
C LEU A 338 13.54 5.57 -22.06
N LYS A 339 14.30 5.40 -23.16
CA LYS A 339 15.57 4.66 -23.18
C LYS A 339 16.61 5.20 -22.20
N ALA A 340 16.61 6.52 -21.96
CA ALA A 340 17.49 7.13 -20.95
C ALA A 340 17.12 6.68 -19.52
N TYR A 341 15.83 6.56 -19.19
CA TYR A 341 15.37 6.00 -17.92
C TYR A 341 15.68 4.49 -17.82
N GLU A 342 15.37 3.71 -18.84
CA GLU A 342 15.63 2.26 -18.88
C GLU A 342 17.12 1.94 -18.70
N SER A 343 17.99 2.65 -19.43
CA SER A 343 19.44 2.50 -19.33
C SER A 343 19.97 2.89 -17.95
N ARG A 344 19.44 3.97 -17.36
CA ARG A 344 19.83 4.42 -16.01
C ARG A 344 19.38 3.44 -14.92
N GLU A 345 18.20 2.86 -15.06
CA GLU A 345 17.72 1.81 -14.16
C GLU A 345 18.61 0.56 -14.25
N ALA A 346 18.91 0.10 -15.46
CA ALA A 346 19.80 -1.05 -15.68
C ALA A 346 21.22 -0.82 -15.14
N GLU A 347 21.77 0.38 -15.30
CA GLU A 347 23.04 0.82 -14.69
C GLU A 347 22.99 0.72 -13.16
N MET A 348 21.94 1.27 -12.53
CA MET A 348 21.76 1.21 -11.07
C MET A 348 21.63 -0.23 -10.56
N ILE A 349 20.82 -1.07 -11.21
CA ILE A 349 20.64 -2.48 -10.83
C ILE A 349 21.95 -3.26 -10.97
N SER A 350 22.71 -3.01 -12.04
CA SER A 350 24.01 -3.67 -12.26
C SER A 350 25.02 -3.26 -11.19
N PHE A 351 25.13 -1.96 -10.91
CA PHE A 351 25.97 -1.43 -9.84
C PHE A 351 25.63 -2.02 -8.46
N LEU A 352 24.35 -2.08 -8.09
CA LEU A 352 23.90 -2.68 -6.82
C LEU A 352 24.28 -4.16 -6.69
N LYS A 353 24.22 -4.93 -7.80
CA LYS A 353 24.59 -6.34 -7.85
C LYS A 353 26.11 -6.55 -7.82
N GLU A 354 26.86 -5.86 -8.70
CA GLU A 354 28.31 -5.96 -8.81
C GLU A 354 29.02 -5.59 -7.51
N HIS A 355 28.54 -4.55 -6.83
CA HIS A 355 29.07 -4.12 -5.53
C HIS A 355 28.42 -4.81 -4.33
N ASN A 356 27.49 -5.77 -4.55
CA ASN A 356 26.80 -6.54 -3.51
C ASN A 356 26.14 -5.67 -2.42
N LEU A 357 25.55 -4.54 -2.82
CA LEU A 357 25.03 -3.52 -1.89
C LEU A 357 23.65 -3.86 -1.33
N VAL A 358 22.80 -4.51 -2.15
CA VAL A 358 21.44 -4.93 -1.79
C VAL A 358 21.13 -6.26 -2.47
N THR A 359 20.60 -7.23 -1.72
CA THR A 359 20.03 -8.46 -2.30
C THR A 359 18.67 -8.15 -2.93
N LEU A 360 18.59 -8.31 -4.25
CA LEU A 360 17.31 -8.26 -4.98
C LEU A 360 16.72 -9.68 -5.03
N PRO A 361 15.54 -9.94 -4.44
CA PRO A 361 14.99 -11.30 -4.40
C PRO A 361 14.50 -11.77 -5.78
N ASP A 362 14.71 -13.07 -6.09
CA ASP A 362 14.31 -13.66 -7.38
C ASP A 362 12.79 -13.66 -7.64
N TYR A 363 11.98 -13.47 -6.59
CA TYR A 363 10.52 -13.34 -6.69
C TYR A 363 10.06 -11.90 -7.01
N LEU A 364 10.97 -10.93 -7.09
CA LEU A 364 10.64 -9.56 -7.46
C LEU A 364 10.21 -9.53 -8.93
N GLY A 365 8.96 -9.11 -9.18
CA GLY A 365 8.45 -8.95 -10.54
C GLY A 365 9.22 -7.90 -11.34
N PRO A 366 9.11 -7.92 -12.68
CA PRO A 366 9.76 -6.92 -13.52
C PRO A 366 9.22 -5.53 -13.19
N PHE A 367 10.13 -4.56 -13.10
CA PHE A 367 9.78 -3.14 -13.10
C PHE A 367 10.00 -2.59 -14.51
N GLN A 368 9.06 -1.79 -15.01
CA GLN A 368 9.09 -1.30 -16.39
C GLN A 368 8.87 0.21 -16.45
N ILE A 369 9.82 0.91 -17.06
CA ILE A 369 9.61 2.26 -17.56
C ILE A 369 8.57 2.18 -18.68
N ARG A 370 7.51 3.00 -18.61
CA ARG A 370 6.50 3.09 -19.67
C ARG A 370 6.13 4.55 -19.91
N GLN A 371 5.84 4.91 -21.16
CA GLN A 371 5.10 6.15 -21.41
C GLN A 371 3.75 6.07 -20.71
N LEU A 372 3.34 7.17 -20.07
CA LEU A 372 2.00 7.34 -19.53
C LEU A 372 0.97 7.13 -20.65
N PRO A 373 0.10 6.10 -20.57
CA PRO A 373 -0.91 5.83 -21.59
C PRO A 373 -1.76 7.07 -21.90
N ASP A 374 -2.22 7.21 -23.15
CA ASP A 374 -2.99 8.39 -23.58
C ASP A 374 -4.19 8.67 -22.68
N ALA A 375 -4.83 7.61 -22.17
CA ALA A 375 -5.87 7.69 -21.17
C ALA A 375 -5.46 8.50 -19.92
N PHE A 376 -4.24 8.36 -19.40
CA PHE A 376 -3.84 9.02 -18.14
C PHE A 376 -3.18 10.39 -18.31
N LYS A 377 -2.79 10.76 -19.55
CA LYS A 377 -2.17 12.06 -19.84
C LYS A 377 -2.93 13.28 -19.29
N PRO A 378 -4.27 13.33 -19.28
CA PRO A 378 -4.99 14.48 -18.75
C PRO A 378 -5.03 14.58 -17.22
N THR A 379 -4.74 13.49 -16.51
CA THR A 379 -4.94 13.38 -15.05
C THR A 379 -3.64 13.25 -14.26
N SER A 380 -2.50 13.00 -14.92
CA SER A 380 -1.18 12.95 -14.26
C SER A 380 -0.13 13.75 -15.06
N PRO A 381 0.32 14.91 -14.56
CA PRO A 381 1.30 15.76 -15.25
C PRO A 381 2.77 15.36 -14.99
N GLY A 382 3.03 14.40 -14.10
CA GLY A 382 4.36 14.03 -13.64
C GLY A 382 4.65 12.53 -13.73
N GLY A 383 5.91 12.15 -13.53
CA GLY A 383 6.32 10.74 -13.47
C GLY A 383 5.95 10.12 -12.12
N PHE A 384 5.43 8.89 -12.12
CA PHE A 384 5.04 8.21 -10.89
C PHE A 384 5.23 6.68 -10.95
N MET A 385 5.53 6.11 -9.79
CA MET A 385 5.61 4.67 -9.59
C MET A 385 4.21 4.10 -9.32
N ASN A 386 3.86 3.03 -10.03
CA ASN A 386 2.70 2.20 -9.79
C ASN A 386 3.18 0.75 -9.56
N PRO A 387 3.41 0.32 -8.31
CA PRO A 387 3.76 -1.06 -8.00
C PRO A 387 2.61 -2.01 -8.38
N PRO A 388 2.86 -3.33 -8.51
CA PRO A 388 1.77 -4.30 -8.63
C PRO A 388 0.84 -4.21 -7.41
N GLY A 389 -0.46 -4.39 -7.63
CA GLY A 389 -1.43 -4.54 -6.55
C GLY A 389 -1.13 -5.77 -5.71
N VAL A 390 -1.43 -5.73 -4.40
CA VAL A 390 -1.19 -6.86 -3.49
C VAL A 390 -2.01 -8.11 -3.84
N TYR A 391 -3.05 -7.96 -4.66
CA TYR A 391 -3.87 -9.05 -5.19
C TYR A 391 -3.67 -9.30 -6.70
N ASP A 392 -2.77 -8.56 -7.36
CA ASP A 392 -2.47 -8.78 -8.78
C ASP A 392 -1.80 -10.15 -8.99
N LYS A 393 -2.24 -10.87 -10.02
CA LYS A 393 -1.57 -12.10 -10.49
C LYS A 393 -0.31 -11.81 -11.30
N ASP A 394 -0.27 -10.65 -11.96
CA ASP A 394 0.88 -10.15 -12.70
C ASP A 394 1.72 -9.28 -11.75
N PRO A 395 2.96 -9.69 -11.39
CA PRO A 395 3.81 -8.96 -10.46
C PRO A 395 4.51 -7.76 -11.12
N THR A 396 4.22 -7.43 -12.37
CA THR A 396 4.82 -6.28 -13.06
C THR A 396 4.42 -4.96 -12.39
N GLY A 397 5.43 -4.16 -12.03
CA GLY A 397 5.30 -2.77 -11.62
C GLY A 397 5.73 -1.82 -12.74
N PHE A 398 5.21 -0.58 -12.70
CA PHE A 398 5.47 0.43 -13.72
C PHE A 398 6.04 1.72 -13.11
N PHE A 399 6.96 2.36 -13.83
CA PHE A 399 7.21 3.79 -13.67
C PHE A 399 6.66 4.51 -14.91
N PHE A 400 5.54 5.22 -14.74
CA PHE A 400 4.95 5.97 -15.83
C PHE A 400 5.71 7.29 -16.02
N ILE A 401 6.17 7.52 -17.24
CA ILE A 401 6.84 8.73 -17.69
C ILE A 401 5.83 9.57 -18.48
N PRO A 402 5.58 10.85 -18.11
CA PRO A 402 4.68 11.73 -18.85
C PRO A 402 5.15 11.95 -20.29
N THR A 403 4.26 12.49 -21.14
CA THR A 403 4.63 12.83 -22.52
C THR A 403 5.81 13.79 -22.53
N TYR A 404 6.87 13.39 -23.24
CA TYR A 404 8.06 14.20 -23.37
C TYR A 404 7.74 15.51 -24.10
N ASN A 405 8.19 16.62 -23.51
CA ASN A 405 8.10 17.94 -24.12
C ASN A 405 9.39 18.72 -23.76
N PRO A 406 10.33 18.91 -24.70
CA PRO A 406 11.61 19.60 -24.42
C PRO A 406 11.45 21.09 -24.07
N GLU A 407 10.27 21.68 -24.30
CA GLU A 407 9.95 23.07 -23.94
C GLU A 407 9.18 23.19 -22.61
N SER A 408 8.77 22.07 -22.01
CA SER A 408 8.06 22.05 -20.74
C SER A 408 8.99 22.50 -19.61
N LYS A 409 8.53 23.45 -18.79
CA LYS A 409 9.23 23.90 -17.58
C LYS A 409 9.19 22.89 -16.41
N ASN A 410 8.57 21.73 -16.62
CA ASN A 410 8.42 20.67 -15.62
C ASN A 410 9.50 19.57 -15.74
N PHE A 411 10.33 19.61 -16.80
CA PHE A 411 11.53 18.81 -16.98
C PHE A 411 12.76 19.71 -16.90
#